data_AF-A0A553RQF2-F1
#
_entry.id   AF-A0A553RQF2-F1
#
_cell.length_a   1.000
_cell.length_b   1.000
_cell.length_c   1.000
_cell.angle_alpha   90.00
_cell.angle_beta   90.00
_cell.angle_gamma   90.00
#
_symmetry.space_group_name_H-M   'P 1'
#
loop_
_entity.id
_entity.type
_entity.pdbx_description
1 polymer ?
#
loop_
_entity_poly.entity_id
_entity_poly.type
_entity_poly.pdbx_seq_one_letter_code
_entity_poly.pdbx_strand_id
1 'polypeptide(L)'
;MVKSEHSHMQLQLNILGLVGLFSRGGELQLFQKASTERAPAFSVSNVQPNVSRSRAAGDDGKSFTPHNLVERRIFWSAWLEGLSSDVFSVEHEAQWRERARDARVMVLEAGCGRTTNRLATFADGSRACVRYGIDQDQVLGETLSYYLAQVLGISNLPPLVLSKLSSEQWSNVRQSIEALGWSPDAIVSLTEFIPNVTGVFIPFYLQKQQLLSAERVSNTTSSYLLELMQWGDLILFDYLTANFDRIVSHMFSLQWDARVMERTTNNLLKTISGDLLFIDNEAGFVHGYRVLNMWERYHKVLLSLSCVFRRGTARRISELERTRSSARLLNERFRAKEPLWREIGALTDAHARILNDRIEGVHRHIKQCSELTHLRRNGAREHADWGLWKPVEMEIKYAVHPEGGGSVSGKAIPTCRRQTTQEEEMQTRISCRRVQFEEFINTHEQTHHYKNNHH
;
A
#
# COMPACT_ATOMS: atom_id res chain seq x y z
N MET A 1 -41.17 3.90 27.48
CA MET A 1 -40.88 4.71 26.27
C MET A 1 -39.70 5.62 26.58
N VAL A 2 -38.73 5.62 25.66
CA VAL A 2 -37.48 6.42 25.61
C VAL A 2 -36.40 6.06 26.64
N LYS A 3 -35.48 5.18 26.24
CA LYS A 3 -34.05 5.18 26.59
C LYS A 3 -33.29 4.41 25.50
N SER A 4 -32.77 5.10 24.49
CA SER A 4 -31.78 4.58 23.54
C SER A 4 -31.38 5.70 22.57
N GLU A 5 -30.42 6.55 22.95
CA GLU A 5 -29.82 7.50 21.98
C GLU A 5 -28.45 8.05 22.38
N HIS A 6 -27.68 7.32 23.21
CA HIS A 6 -26.34 7.79 23.65
C HIS A 6 -25.19 6.80 23.46
N SER A 7 -25.35 5.74 22.65
CA SER A 7 -24.27 4.79 22.36
C SER A 7 -23.70 4.86 20.94
N HIS A 8 -24.16 5.79 20.09
CA HIS A 8 -23.72 5.87 18.69
C HIS A 8 -22.68 6.96 18.38
N MET A 9 -22.34 7.85 19.31
CA MET A 9 -21.46 9.00 19.02
C MET A 9 -20.01 8.84 19.52
N GLN A 10 -19.66 7.72 20.17
CA GLN A 10 -18.32 7.50 20.75
C GLN A 10 -17.44 6.53 19.95
N LEU A 11 -17.93 6.00 18.81
CA LEU A 11 -17.15 5.09 17.95
C LEU A 11 -16.48 5.77 16.73
N GLN A 12 -16.70 7.07 16.50
CA GLN A 12 -16.14 7.77 15.34
C GLN A 12 -14.86 8.60 15.60
N LEU A 13 -14.36 8.67 16.84
CA LEU A 13 -13.17 9.46 17.19
C LEU A 13 -11.87 8.66 17.39
N ASN A 14 -11.86 7.36 17.09
CA ASN A 14 -10.62 6.56 17.05
C ASN A 14 -9.99 6.46 15.65
N ILE A 15 -10.48 7.21 14.67
CA ILE A 15 -9.94 7.27 13.30
C ILE A 15 -8.97 8.45 13.19
N LEU A 16 -7.85 8.38 13.91
CA LEU A 16 -6.58 9.08 13.68
C LEU A 16 -5.60 8.70 14.82
N GLY A 17 -5.03 7.49 14.73
CA GLY A 17 -4.14 6.95 15.75
C GLY A 17 -2.70 6.81 15.26
N LEU A 18 -1.98 7.92 15.06
CA LEU A 18 -0.56 8.06 15.43
C LEU A 18 -0.06 9.50 15.24
N VAL A 19 -0.50 10.40 16.12
CA VAL A 19 0.36 11.50 16.61
C VAL A 19 0.08 11.72 18.10
N GLY A 20 1.05 11.34 18.94
CA GLY A 20 1.33 11.98 20.23
C GLY A 20 0.39 11.72 21.40
N LEU A 21 0.70 10.71 22.22
CA LEU A 21 0.43 10.78 23.65
C LEU A 21 1.60 11.51 24.33
N PHE A 22 1.36 12.72 24.83
CA PHE A 22 2.15 13.30 25.92
C PHE A 22 1.24 13.97 26.94
N SER A 23 1.45 13.55 28.19
CA SER A 23 0.72 13.95 29.39
C SER A 23 1.14 15.34 29.87
N ARG A 24 0.21 16.02 30.54
CA ARG A 24 0.46 17.24 31.32
C ARG A 24 1.47 16.97 32.44
N GLY A 25 2.32 17.96 32.69
CA GLY A 25 3.47 17.90 33.59
C GLY A 25 3.14 17.55 35.04
N GLY A 26 4.06 16.78 35.61
CA GLY A 26 4.24 16.48 37.02
C GLY A 26 5.56 15.71 37.15
N GLU A 27 6.45 16.17 38.03
CA GLU A 27 7.86 15.81 38.15
C GLU A 27 8.17 14.30 38.13
N LEU A 28 9.18 13.91 37.34
CA LEU A 28 9.73 12.56 37.28
C LEU A 28 10.90 12.43 38.27
N GLN A 29 10.61 11.95 39.48
CA GLN A 29 11.60 11.25 40.29
C GLN A 29 11.73 9.82 39.79
N LEU A 30 12.97 9.37 39.59
CA LEU A 30 13.32 7.98 39.29
C LEU A 30 12.73 7.04 40.36
N PHE A 31 11.87 6.12 39.93
CA PHE A 31 11.72 4.83 40.60
C PHE A 31 11.62 3.70 39.58
N GLN A 32 12.71 2.95 39.51
CA GLN A 32 12.84 1.67 38.84
C GLN A 32 12.04 0.64 39.66
N LYS A 33 11.01 0.04 39.06
CA LYS A 33 10.39 -1.17 39.62
C LYS A 33 10.31 -2.23 38.52
N ALA A 34 11.12 -3.27 38.70
CA ALA A 34 11.18 -4.45 37.87
C ALA A 34 9.86 -5.22 37.92
N SER A 35 9.43 -5.72 36.77
CA SER A 35 8.67 -6.97 36.67
C SER A 35 9.36 -7.85 35.64
N THR A 36 10.05 -8.83 36.21
CA THR A 36 10.51 -10.07 35.62
C THR A 36 9.33 -10.88 35.10
N GLU A 37 9.28 -11.10 33.79
CA GLU A 37 8.84 -12.36 33.20
C GLU A 37 9.56 -12.55 31.86
N ARG A 38 10.11 -13.75 31.68
CA ARG A 38 11.21 -14.07 30.76
C ARG A 38 10.77 -14.00 29.30
N ALA A 39 11.33 -13.07 28.56
CA ALA A 39 11.50 -13.25 27.12
C ALA A 39 12.48 -14.42 26.88
N PRO A 40 12.18 -15.40 26.02
CA PRO A 40 13.17 -16.40 25.66
C PRO A 40 14.27 -15.70 24.86
N ALA A 41 15.46 -15.62 25.46
CA ALA A 41 16.69 -15.26 24.78
C ALA A 41 16.99 -16.32 23.72
N PHE A 42 16.80 -16.00 22.44
CA PHE A 42 17.44 -16.77 21.38
C PHE A 42 18.90 -16.32 21.30
N SER A 43 19.77 -17.14 21.90
CA SER A 43 21.21 -17.06 21.71
C SER A 43 21.54 -17.29 20.23
N VAL A 44 22.20 -16.32 19.61
CA VAL A 44 22.84 -16.50 18.30
C VAL A 44 24.04 -17.42 18.52
N SER A 45 23.81 -18.73 18.36
CA SER A 45 24.89 -19.67 18.18
C SER A 45 25.42 -19.51 16.76
N ASN A 46 26.67 -19.05 16.64
CA ASN A 46 27.46 -19.15 15.42
C ASN A 46 27.62 -20.64 15.05
N VAL A 47 26.68 -21.14 14.26
CA VAL A 47 26.82 -22.42 13.57
C VAL A 47 27.09 -22.08 12.11
N GLN A 48 28.34 -22.24 11.68
CA GLN A 48 28.69 -22.26 10.27
C GLN A 48 27.88 -23.40 9.60
N PRO A 49 26.99 -23.11 8.64
CA PRO A 49 26.42 -24.16 7.83
C PRO A 49 27.51 -24.64 6.88
N ASN A 50 27.92 -25.88 7.05
CA ASN A 50 28.76 -26.59 6.10
C ASN A 50 27.90 -26.85 4.85
N VAL A 51 27.86 -25.86 3.95
CA VAL A 51 27.11 -25.94 2.70
C VAL A 51 27.80 -26.97 1.81
N SER A 52 27.21 -28.15 1.73
CA SER A 52 27.49 -29.14 0.72
C SER A 52 27.25 -28.48 -0.64
N ARG A 53 28.31 -28.36 -1.44
CA ARG A 53 28.29 -27.90 -2.83
C ARG A 53 27.17 -28.62 -3.60
N SER A 54 26.11 -27.89 -3.94
CA SER A 54 25.19 -28.31 -4.99
C SER A 54 24.90 -27.12 -5.91
N ARG A 55 25.45 -27.25 -7.12
CA ARG A 55 25.13 -26.57 -8.39
C ARG A 55 25.17 -25.04 -8.37
N ALA A 56 26.39 -24.52 -8.53
CA ALA A 56 26.61 -23.27 -9.23
C ALA A 56 25.90 -23.33 -10.60
N ALA A 57 24.88 -22.52 -10.79
CA ALA A 57 24.39 -22.16 -12.12
C ALA A 57 25.54 -21.48 -12.86
N GLY A 58 25.75 -21.89 -14.11
CA GLY A 58 26.86 -21.45 -14.95
C GLY A 58 26.98 -19.92 -14.99
N ASP A 59 28.14 -19.45 -14.56
CA ASP A 59 28.68 -18.15 -14.92
C ASP A 59 29.06 -18.20 -16.41
N ASP A 60 28.05 -18.09 -17.28
CA ASP A 60 28.28 -17.77 -18.69
C ASP A 60 28.72 -16.32 -18.74
N GLY A 61 30.02 -16.09 -18.83
CA GLY A 61 30.71 -14.78 -18.89
C GLY A 61 30.29 -13.86 -20.05
N LYS A 62 29.00 -13.57 -20.19
CA LYS A 62 28.45 -12.56 -21.08
C LYS A 62 28.60 -11.21 -20.37
N SER A 63 29.54 -10.40 -20.85
CA SER A 63 29.61 -8.98 -20.50
C SER A 63 28.27 -8.31 -20.84
N PHE A 64 27.55 -7.86 -19.81
CA PHE A 64 26.21 -7.29 -19.94
C PHE A 64 26.29 -5.83 -20.36
N THR A 65 25.72 -5.49 -21.51
CA THR A 65 25.48 -4.09 -21.89
C THR A 65 24.04 -3.71 -21.53
N PRO A 66 23.77 -2.43 -21.18
CA PRO A 66 22.41 -1.92 -20.90
C PRO A 66 21.36 -2.32 -21.95
N HIS A 67 21.79 -2.47 -23.21
CA HIS A 67 20.93 -2.85 -24.34
C HIS A 67 20.37 -4.27 -24.27
N ASN A 68 21.01 -5.17 -23.53
CA ASN A 68 20.57 -6.56 -23.37
C ASN A 68 19.70 -6.77 -22.12
N LEU A 69 19.68 -5.81 -21.20
CA LEU A 69 18.89 -5.87 -19.96
C LEU A 69 17.49 -5.26 -20.13
N VAL A 70 17.40 -4.18 -20.91
CA VAL A 70 16.13 -3.52 -21.21
C VAL A 70 15.90 -3.48 -22.73
N GLU A 71 15.02 -4.37 -23.18
CA GLU A 71 14.60 -4.45 -24.57
C GLU A 71 13.75 -3.25 -24.97
N ARG A 72 14.08 -2.68 -26.14
CA ARG A 72 13.43 -1.47 -26.66
C ARG A 72 13.45 -0.30 -25.66
N ARG A 73 14.36 -0.33 -24.67
CA ARG A 73 14.50 0.65 -23.58
C ARG A 73 13.28 0.79 -22.64
N ILE A 74 12.25 -0.03 -22.79
CA ILE A 74 11.03 0.02 -21.95
C ILE A 74 10.59 -1.32 -21.36
N PHE A 75 11.12 -2.44 -21.84
CA PHE A 75 10.76 -3.76 -21.34
C PHE A 75 11.97 -4.44 -20.72
N TRP A 76 11.79 -5.08 -19.57
CA TRP A 76 12.80 -6.03 -19.09
C TRP A 76 13.05 -7.10 -20.16
N SER A 77 14.28 -7.60 -20.22
CA SER A 77 14.64 -8.63 -21.20
C SER A 77 13.94 -9.94 -20.90
N ALA A 78 13.66 -10.72 -21.95
CA ALA A 78 13.04 -12.04 -21.80
C ALA A 78 13.86 -12.97 -20.89
N TRP A 79 15.19 -12.80 -20.86
CA TRP A 79 16.06 -13.54 -19.95
C TRP A 79 15.83 -13.16 -18.49
N LEU A 80 15.79 -11.86 -18.15
CA LEU A 80 15.57 -11.42 -16.77
C LEU A 80 14.16 -11.81 -16.30
N GLU A 81 13.16 -11.69 -17.16
CA GLU A 81 11.81 -12.19 -16.87
C GLU A 81 11.81 -13.72 -16.67
N GLY A 82 12.56 -14.46 -17.47
CA GLY A 82 12.70 -15.92 -17.33
C GLY A 82 13.46 -16.38 -16.08
N LEU A 83 14.23 -15.49 -15.44
CA LEU A 83 14.82 -15.74 -14.12
C LEU A 83 13.82 -15.51 -12.98
N SER A 84 12.75 -14.77 -13.21
CA SER A 84 11.69 -14.57 -12.23
C SER A 84 10.83 -15.82 -12.18
N SER A 85 10.78 -16.47 -11.03
CA SER A 85 9.75 -17.47 -10.75
C SER A 85 8.45 -16.79 -10.31
N ASP A 86 7.33 -17.46 -10.51
CA ASP A 86 6.10 -17.10 -9.81
C ASP A 86 6.32 -17.26 -8.30
N VAL A 87 6.03 -16.21 -7.54
CA VAL A 87 6.16 -16.21 -6.08
C VAL A 87 5.23 -17.25 -5.44
N PHE A 88 4.00 -17.32 -5.95
CA PHE A 88 3.03 -18.37 -5.64
C PHE A 88 2.63 -19.05 -6.94
N SER A 89 2.94 -20.35 -7.09
CA SER A 89 2.53 -21.10 -8.28
C SER A 89 1.03 -21.34 -8.28
N VAL A 90 0.45 -21.56 -9.46
CA VAL A 90 -0.99 -21.84 -9.63
C VAL A 90 -1.42 -23.05 -8.80
N GLU A 91 -0.57 -24.08 -8.71
CA GLU A 91 -0.82 -25.29 -7.93
C GLU A 91 -0.81 -24.99 -6.43
N HIS A 92 0.16 -24.22 -5.95
CA HIS A 92 0.24 -23.82 -4.53
C HIS A 92 -0.97 -22.97 -4.14
N GLU A 93 -1.33 -21.98 -4.96
CA GLU A 93 -2.53 -21.16 -4.73
C GLU A 93 -3.79 -22.02 -4.64
N ALA A 94 -3.99 -22.96 -5.56
CA ALA A 94 -5.17 -23.82 -5.58
C ALA A 94 -5.24 -24.70 -4.33
N GLN A 95 -4.14 -25.37 -3.99
CA GLN A 95 -4.06 -26.27 -2.83
C GLN A 95 -4.21 -25.53 -1.50
N TRP A 96 -3.62 -24.34 -1.38
CA TRP A 96 -3.78 -23.54 -0.17
C TRP A 96 -5.23 -23.07 -0.01
N ARG A 97 -5.84 -22.55 -1.08
CA ARG A 97 -7.21 -22.02 -1.03
C ARG A 97 -8.25 -23.10 -0.74
N GLU A 98 -8.10 -24.29 -1.31
CA GLU A 98 -8.97 -25.44 -1.01
C GLU A 98 -8.91 -25.79 0.48
N ARG A 99 -7.70 -25.97 1.02
CA ARG A 99 -7.51 -26.27 2.44
C ARG A 99 -8.02 -25.17 3.36
N ALA A 100 -7.71 -23.91 3.07
CA ALA A 100 -8.05 -22.78 3.92
C ALA A 100 -9.56 -22.53 4.05
N ARG A 101 -10.39 -23.00 3.11
CA ARG A 101 -11.85 -22.88 3.20
C ARG A 101 -12.48 -23.82 4.21
N ASP A 102 -11.93 -25.04 4.32
CA ASP A 102 -12.54 -26.11 5.10
C ASP A 102 -11.81 -26.37 6.43
N ALA A 103 -10.56 -25.93 6.55
CA ALA A 103 -9.74 -26.18 7.73
C ALA A 103 -10.27 -25.42 8.96
N ARG A 104 -10.56 -26.15 10.05
CA ARG A 104 -10.99 -25.55 11.32
C ARG A 104 -9.90 -24.63 11.89
N VAL A 105 -10.30 -23.45 12.36
CA VAL A 105 -9.45 -22.50 13.07
C VAL A 105 -9.36 -22.94 14.53
N MET A 106 -8.17 -23.33 14.96
CA MET A 106 -7.94 -23.83 16.33
C MET A 106 -7.49 -22.73 17.29
N VAL A 107 -6.74 -21.75 16.78
CA VAL A 107 -6.21 -20.63 17.57
C VAL A 107 -6.41 -19.34 16.78
N LEU A 108 -6.81 -18.28 17.49
CA LEU A 108 -6.92 -16.93 16.97
C LEU A 108 -6.19 -15.97 17.90
N GLU A 109 -5.06 -15.43 17.45
CA GLU A 109 -4.16 -14.62 18.28
C GLU A 109 -3.84 -13.27 17.61
N ALA A 110 -3.26 -12.35 18.38
CA ALA A 110 -2.81 -11.07 17.85
C ALA A 110 -1.68 -11.27 16.83
N GLY A 111 -1.77 -10.60 15.66
CA GLY A 111 -0.78 -10.72 14.60
C GLY A 111 -1.24 -10.04 13.32
N CYS A 112 -0.41 -10.09 12.29
CA CYS A 112 -0.73 -9.57 10.96
C CYS A 112 -1.00 -8.05 10.92
N GLY A 113 -0.20 -7.28 11.67
CA GLY A 113 -0.18 -5.82 11.61
C GLY A 113 -1.13 -5.17 12.61
N ARG A 114 -2.28 -4.69 12.14
CA ARG A 114 -3.22 -3.87 12.93
C ARG A 114 -3.79 -4.64 14.13
N THR A 115 -4.21 -3.90 15.16
CA THR A 115 -4.83 -4.47 16.37
C THR A 115 -6.14 -5.19 16.09
N THR A 116 -6.80 -4.92 14.97
CA THR A 116 -8.02 -5.59 14.49
C THR A 116 -7.73 -6.79 13.59
N ASN A 117 -6.48 -7.05 13.21
CA ASN A 117 -6.12 -8.23 12.42
C ASN A 117 -5.70 -9.34 13.37
N ARG A 118 -5.92 -10.60 12.96
CA ARG A 118 -5.55 -11.76 13.78
C ARG A 118 -4.72 -12.74 12.98
N LEU A 119 -3.91 -13.52 13.67
CA LEU A 119 -3.27 -14.70 13.13
C LEU A 119 -4.14 -15.91 13.51
N ALA A 120 -4.67 -16.59 12.50
CA ALA A 120 -5.34 -17.87 12.67
C ALA A 120 -4.33 -18.99 12.49
N THR A 121 -4.39 -19.99 13.38
CA THR A 121 -3.74 -21.29 13.18
C THR A 121 -4.81 -22.33 12.95
N PHE A 122 -4.74 -23.01 11.82
CA PHE A 122 -5.65 -24.08 11.43
C PHE A 122 -5.29 -25.41 12.10
N ALA A 123 -6.21 -26.38 12.03
CA ALA A 123 -6.02 -27.71 12.62
C ALA A 123 -4.84 -28.50 12.04
N ASP A 124 -4.42 -28.21 10.81
CA ASP A 124 -3.25 -28.80 10.17
C ASP A 124 -1.93 -28.06 10.50
N GLY A 125 -2.00 -27.03 11.36
CA GLY A 125 -0.86 -26.21 11.77
C GLY A 125 -0.49 -25.11 10.76
N SER A 126 -1.13 -25.05 9.60
CA SER A 126 -0.97 -23.93 8.67
C SER A 126 -1.61 -22.66 9.24
N ARG A 127 -1.17 -21.49 8.76
CA ARG A 127 -1.54 -20.19 9.34
C ARG A 127 -2.05 -19.23 8.29
N ALA A 128 -2.97 -18.36 8.69
CA ALA A 128 -3.51 -17.30 7.87
C ALA A 128 -3.61 -15.99 8.64
N CYS A 129 -3.34 -14.88 7.96
CA CYS A 129 -3.73 -13.57 8.40
C CYS A 129 -5.24 -13.39 8.17
N VAL A 130 -5.96 -13.13 9.26
CA VAL A 130 -7.38 -12.86 9.28
C VAL A 130 -7.59 -11.34 9.32
N ARG A 131 -8.33 -10.85 8.34
CA ARG A 131 -8.65 -9.44 8.18
C ARG A 131 -10.14 -9.26 8.30
N TYR A 132 -10.55 -8.68 9.41
CA TYR A 132 -11.94 -8.29 9.66
C TYR A 132 -12.31 -7.00 8.90
N GLY A 133 -11.32 -6.16 8.60
CA GLY A 133 -11.53 -4.82 8.06
C GLY A 133 -12.14 -3.87 9.10
N ILE A 134 -12.07 -2.57 8.84
CA ILE A 134 -12.91 -1.58 9.54
C ILE A 134 -14.37 -1.74 9.06
N ASP A 135 -14.52 -2.05 7.77
CA ASP A 135 -15.80 -2.31 7.10
C ASP A 135 -15.63 -3.41 6.02
N GLN A 136 -16.75 -3.87 5.46
CA GLN A 136 -16.74 -4.88 4.39
C GLN A 136 -16.12 -4.37 3.08
N ASP A 137 -16.08 -3.04 2.87
CA ASP A 137 -15.48 -2.44 1.69
C ASP A 137 -13.96 -2.70 1.65
N GLN A 138 -13.29 -2.69 2.80
CA GLN A 138 -11.87 -3.04 2.91
C GLN A 138 -11.61 -4.52 2.60
N VAL A 139 -12.43 -5.43 3.13
CA VAL A 139 -12.33 -6.87 2.83
C VAL A 139 -12.58 -7.14 1.34
N LEU A 140 -13.57 -6.47 0.76
CA LEU A 140 -13.85 -6.52 -0.68
C LEU A 140 -12.69 -5.93 -1.49
N GLY A 141 -12.10 -4.82 -1.03
CA GLY A 141 -10.94 -4.18 -1.65
C GLY A 141 -9.72 -5.08 -1.71
N GLU A 142 -9.40 -5.77 -0.61
CA GLU A 142 -8.32 -6.76 -0.58
C GLU A 142 -8.61 -7.94 -1.52
N THR A 143 -9.84 -8.43 -1.53
CA THR A 143 -10.24 -9.57 -2.36
C THR A 143 -10.18 -9.23 -3.86
N LEU A 144 -10.71 -8.07 -4.26
CA LEU A 144 -10.64 -7.60 -5.65
C LEU A 144 -9.19 -7.33 -6.08
N SER A 145 -8.34 -6.85 -5.17
CA SER A 145 -6.90 -6.67 -5.40
C SER A 145 -6.22 -8.00 -5.73
N TYR A 146 -6.49 -9.06 -4.95
CA TYR A 146 -6.00 -10.42 -5.23
C TYR A 146 -6.38 -10.89 -6.64
N TYR A 147 -7.65 -10.75 -7.02
CA TYR A 147 -8.10 -11.21 -8.33
C TYR A 147 -7.61 -10.36 -9.50
N LEU A 148 -7.44 -9.05 -9.31
CA LEU A 148 -6.84 -8.19 -10.32
C LEU A 148 -5.39 -8.61 -10.58
N ALA A 149 -4.62 -8.91 -9.53
CA ALA A 149 -3.24 -9.37 -9.67
C ALA A 149 -3.17 -10.63 -10.54
N GLN A 150 -4.06 -11.60 -10.32
CA GLN A 150 -4.14 -12.79 -11.18
C GLN A 150 -4.46 -12.44 -12.64
N VAL A 151 -5.36 -11.47 -12.89
CA VAL A 151 -5.69 -11.03 -14.27
C VAL A 151 -4.46 -10.43 -14.94
N LEU A 152 -3.69 -9.64 -14.19
CA LEU A 152 -2.44 -9.01 -14.60
C LEU A 152 -1.23 -9.97 -14.63
N GLY A 153 -1.38 -11.22 -14.18
CA GLY A 153 -0.28 -12.17 -14.10
C GLY A 153 0.78 -11.75 -13.08
N ILE A 154 0.38 -11.06 -12.03
CA ILE A 154 1.22 -10.68 -10.89
C ILE A 154 0.98 -11.74 -9.80
N SER A 155 2.01 -12.51 -9.48
CA SER A 155 1.96 -13.59 -8.48
C SER A 155 2.38 -13.13 -7.09
N ASN A 156 2.62 -11.83 -6.87
CA ASN A 156 3.23 -11.29 -5.64
C ASN A 156 2.27 -11.20 -4.44
N LEU A 157 0.99 -11.54 -4.61
CA LEU A 157 -0.01 -11.52 -3.54
C LEU A 157 -0.16 -12.93 -2.98
N PRO A 158 -0.09 -13.13 -1.65
CA PRO A 158 -0.36 -14.43 -1.07
C PRO A 158 -1.78 -14.93 -1.40
N PRO A 159 -1.98 -16.25 -1.48
CA PRO A 159 -3.30 -16.83 -1.71
C PRO A 159 -4.33 -16.31 -0.70
N LEU A 160 -5.54 -16.05 -1.20
CA LEU A 160 -6.64 -15.48 -0.42
C LEU A 160 -7.93 -16.29 -0.59
N VAL A 161 -8.68 -16.42 0.51
CA VAL A 161 -10.07 -16.89 0.51
C VAL A 161 -10.94 -16.02 1.42
N LEU A 162 -12.22 -15.92 1.11
CA LEU A 162 -13.22 -15.37 2.03
C LEU A 162 -13.77 -16.46 2.95
N SER A 163 -14.02 -16.09 4.21
CA SER A 163 -14.69 -16.94 5.19
C SER A 163 -15.72 -16.17 6.00
N LYS A 164 -16.81 -16.84 6.36
CA LYS A 164 -17.88 -16.30 7.20
C LYS A 164 -17.70 -16.77 8.63
N LEU A 165 -17.69 -15.85 9.59
CA LEU A 165 -17.41 -16.16 11.00
C LEU A 165 -18.47 -17.06 11.66
N SER A 166 -19.68 -17.13 11.10
CA SER A 166 -20.75 -17.99 11.61
C SER A 166 -20.62 -19.45 11.15
N SER A 167 -19.69 -19.76 10.25
CA SER A 167 -19.45 -21.13 9.78
C SER A 167 -18.77 -22.02 10.82
N GLU A 168 -18.88 -23.34 10.64
CA GLU A 168 -18.28 -24.34 11.54
C GLU A 168 -16.75 -24.26 11.63
N GLN A 169 -16.10 -23.65 10.62
CA GLN A 169 -14.66 -23.38 10.62
C GLN A 169 -14.21 -22.64 11.89
N TRP A 170 -15.05 -21.76 12.43
CA TRP A 170 -14.71 -20.86 13.54
C TRP A 170 -15.21 -21.34 14.91
N SER A 171 -15.84 -22.51 14.96
CA SER A 171 -16.50 -23.06 16.15
C SER A 171 -15.58 -23.10 17.39
N ASN A 172 -14.32 -23.48 17.20
CA ASN A 172 -13.30 -23.58 18.26
C ASN A 172 -12.86 -22.23 18.86
N VAL A 173 -13.08 -21.12 18.15
CA VAL A 173 -12.60 -19.78 18.55
C VAL A 173 -13.72 -18.76 18.72
N ARG A 174 -14.99 -19.20 18.85
CA ARG A 174 -16.16 -18.31 19.02
C ARG A 174 -16.00 -17.34 20.20
N GLN A 175 -15.51 -17.82 21.35
CA GLN A 175 -15.26 -16.97 22.52
C GLN A 175 -14.21 -15.88 22.23
N SER A 176 -13.18 -16.21 21.45
CA SER A 176 -12.19 -15.22 21.02
C SER A 176 -12.82 -14.18 20.09
N ILE A 177 -13.66 -14.59 19.14
CA ILE A 177 -14.38 -13.67 18.25
C ILE A 177 -15.29 -12.72 19.04
N GLU A 178 -16.02 -13.23 20.03
CA GLU A 178 -16.86 -12.43 20.93
C GLU A 178 -16.05 -11.43 21.75
N ALA A 179 -14.92 -11.87 22.33
CA ALA A 179 -14.01 -11.00 23.09
C ALA A 179 -13.40 -9.89 22.22
N LEU A 180 -13.30 -10.10 20.91
CA LEU A 180 -12.86 -9.11 19.94
C LEU A 180 -13.96 -8.14 19.50
N GLY A 181 -15.22 -8.39 19.88
CA GLY A 181 -16.37 -7.61 19.45
C GLY A 181 -16.67 -7.74 17.95
N TRP A 182 -16.19 -8.81 17.31
CA TRP A 182 -16.45 -9.06 15.89
C TRP A 182 -17.86 -9.60 15.71
N SER A 183 -18.55 -9.15 14.67
CA SER A 183 -19.88 -9.66 14.34
C SER A 183 -19.77 -11.13 13.90
N PRO A 184 -20.56 -12.06 14.48
CA PRO A 184 -20.57 -13.46 14.08
C PRO A 184 -20.94 -13.68 12.62
N ASP A 185 -21.68 -12.76 11.99
CA ASP A 185 -22.07 -12.86 10.58
C ASP A 185 -21.12 -12.12 9.62
N ALA A 186 -20.04 -11.55 10.14
CA ALA A 186 -19.06 -10.88 9.30
C ALA A 186 -18.35 -11.87 8.36
N ILE A 187 -17.97 -11.34 7.20
CA ILE A 187 -17.09 -12.01 6.25
C ILE A 187 -15.70 -11.40 6.42
N VAL A 188 -14.70 -12.26 6.59
CA VAL A 188 -13.30 -11.90 6.72
C VAL A 188 -12.51 -12.44 5.53
N SER A 189 -11.39 -11.81 5.20
CA SER A 189 -10.40 -12.44 4.31
C SER A 189 -9.37 -13.22 5.13
N LEU A 190 -9.02 -14.39 4.60
CA LEU A 190 -7.92 -15.24 5.06
C LEU A 190 -6.84 -15.19 3.99
N THR A 191 -5.68 -14.65 4.34
CA THR A 191 -4.52 -14.54 3.45
C THR A 191 -3.39 -15.40 4.02
N GLU A 192 -2.71 -16.20 3.20
CA GLU A 192 -1.63 -17.08 3.67
C GLU A 192 -0.59 -16.33 4.51
N PHE A 193 -0.27 -16.86 5.69
CA PHE A 193 0.79 -16.31 6.53
C PHE A 193 2.15 -16.79 6.04
N ILE A 194 3.01 -15.86 5.61
CA ILE A 194 4.37 -16.16 5.15
C ILE A 194 5.38 -15.85 6.26
N PRO A 195 6.08 -16.87 6.81
CA PRO A 195 7.11 -16.65 7.82
C PRO A 195 8.41 -16.13 7.21
N ASN A 196 9.33 -15.64 8.05
CA ASN A 196 10.70 -15.28 7.67
C ASN A 196 10.79 -14.22 6.57
N VAL A 197 10.07 -13.12 6.78
CA VAL A 197 10.00 -12.00 5.86
C VAL A 197 10.58 -10.74 6.51
N THR A 198 11.09 -9.82 5.68
CA THR A 198 11.69 -8.56 6.13
C THR A 198 11.00 -7.36 5.50
N GLY A 199 11.10 -6.18 6.14
CA GLY A 199 10.58 -4.94 5.57
C GLY A 199 11.40 -4.49 4.37
N VAL A 200 10.75 -3.81 3.42
CA VAL A 200 11.36 -3.44 2.12
C VAL A 200 11.56 -1.94 2.04
N PHE A 201 12.80 -1.50 1.85
CA PHE A 201 13.10 -0.08 1.67
C PHE A 201 12.70 0.39 0.27
N ILE A 202 12.20 1.62 0.17
CA ILE A 202 11.85 2.24 -1.11
C ILE A 202 13.14 2.37 -1.96
N PRO A 203 13.16 1.94 -3.23
CA PRO A 203 14.32 2.07 -4.10
C PRO A 203 14.82 3.50 -4.22
N PHE A 204 16.15 3.66 -4.27
CA PHE A 204 16.80 4.97 -4.28
C PHE A 204 16.30 5.89 -5.40
N TYR A 205 15.96 5.36 -6.58
CA TYR A 205 15.42 6.15 -7.67
C TYR A 205 14.06 6.79 -7.32
N LEU A 206 13.19 6.08 -6.58
CA LEU A 206 11.91 6.59 -6.10
C LEU A 206 12.10 7.57 -4.95
N GLN A 207 13.04 7.30 -4.03
CA GLN A 207 13.38 8.23 -2.96
C GLN A 207 13.83 9.58 -3.50
N LYS A 208 14.63 9.58 -4.57
CA LYS A 208 15.10 10.79 -5.25
C LYS A 208 14.12 11.33 -6.30
N GLN A 209 12.96 10.68 -6.48
CA GLN A 209 11.95 11.04 -7.48
C GLN A 209 12.56 11.18 -8.89
N GLN A 210 13.41 10.23 -9.25
CA GLN A 210 14.10 10.20 -10.53
C GLN A 210 13.57 9.05 -11.38
N LEU A 211 13.51 9.25 -12.69
CA LEU A 211 13.07 8.22 -13.64
C LEU A 211 13.97 6.97 -13.57
N LEU A 212 13.34 5.79 -13.48
CA LEU A 212 14.02 4.53 -13.77
C LEU A 212 14.21 4.41 -15.28
N SER A 213 15.45 4.40 -15.73
CA SER A 213 15.80 4.27 -17.16
C SER A 213 16.78 3.13 -17.39
N ALA A 214 16.79 2.60 -18.62
CA ALA A 214 17.68 1.52 -19.03
C ALA A 214 19.16 1.82 -18.76
N GLU A 215 19.57 3.08 -18.85
CA GLU A 215 20.95 3.53 -18.62
C GLU A 215 21.35 3.47 -17.14
N ARG A 216 20.39 3.54 -16.21
CA ARG A 216 20.66 3.54 -14.76
C ARG A 216 20.76 2.15 -14.15
N VAL A 217 20.24 1.14 -14.84
CA VAL A 217 20.17 -0.25 -14.35
C VAL A 217 21.35 -1.11 -14.80
N SER A 218 22.27 -0.58 -15.59
CA SER A 218 23.34 -1.37 -16.22
C SER A 218 24.50 -1.76 -15.31
N ASN A 219 24.59 -1.21 -14.10
CA ASN A 219 25.68 -1.48 -13.16
C ASN A 219 25.14 -2.04 -11.84
N THR A 220 24.31 -3.08 -11.94
CA THR A 220 23.62 -3.62 -10.75
C THR A 220 23.46 -5.13 -10.82
N THR A 221 23.32 -5.76 -9.66
CA THR A 221 23.19 -7.22 -9.53
C THR A 221 21.86 -7.72 -10.08
N SER A 222 21.83 -8.95 -10.58
CA SER A 222 20.61 -9.61 -11.06
C SER A 222 19.51 -9.64 -9.99
N SER A 223 19.87 -9.86 -8.72
CA SER A 223 18.92 -9.88 -7.60
C SER A 223 18.19 -8.55 -7.43
N TYR A 224 18.90 -7.43 -7.53
CA TYR A 224 18.27 -6.10 -7.42
C TYR A 224 17.51 -5.73 -8.70
N LEU A 225 17.94 -6.21 -9.87
CA LEU A 225 17.16 -6.06 -11.11
C LEU A 225 15.81 -6.79 -11.03
N LEU A 226 15.80 -8.02 -10.48
CA LEU A 226 14.57 -8.77 -10.23
C LEU A 226 13.67 -8.06 -9.21
N GLU A 227 14.24 -7.43 -8.18
CA GLU A 227 13.49 -6.61 -7.24
C GLU A 227 12.89 -5.37 -7.93
N LEU A 228 13.67 -4.64 -8.73
CA LEU A 228 13.20 -3.47 -9.48
C LEU A 228 12.07 -3.82 -10.45
N MET A 229 12.10 -5.00 -11.05
CA MET A 229 11.01 -5.49 -11.89
C MET A 229 9.72 -5.64 -11.07
N GLN A 230 9.79 -6.25 -9.89
CA GLN A 230 8.64 -6.41 -8.99
C GLN A 230 8.12 -5.06 -8.48
N TRP A 231 9.00 -4.08 -8.23
CA TRP A 231 8.61 -2.70 -7.95
C TRP A 231 7.83 -2.05 -9.09
N GLY A 232 8.21 -2.32 -10.34
CA GLY A 232 7.47 -1.87 -11.52
C GLY A 232 6.03 -2.41 -11.53
N ASP A 233 5.86 -3.70 -11.25
CA ASP A 233 4.52 -4.29 -11.13
C ASP A 233 3.74 -3.75 -9.94
N LEU A 234 4.39 -3.51 -8.79
CA LEU A 234 3.76 -2.89 -7.62
C LEU A 234 3.21 -1.50 -7.95
N ILE A 235 4.01 -0.65 -8.60
CA ILE A 235 3.60 0.72 -8.95
C ILE A 235 2.40 0.70 -9.91
N LEU A 236 2.43 -0.18 -10.92
CA LEU A 236 1.31 -0.37 -11.82
C LEU A 236 0.06 -0.87 -11.07
N PHE A 237 0.24 -1.85 -10.19
CA PHE A 237 -0.83 -2.46 -9.43
C PHE A 237 -1.48 -1.48 -8.45
N ASP A 238 -0.69 -0.75 -7.67
CA ASP A 238 -1.15 0.29 -6.75
C ASP A 238 -1.80 1.44 -7.49
N TYR A 239 -1.27 1.82 -8.67
CA TYR A 239 -1.97 2.76 -9.55
C TYR A 239 -3.36 2.22 -9.87
N LEU A 240 -3.50 1.03 -10.46
CA LEU A 240 -4.79 0.50 -10.90
C LEU A 240 -5.81 0.33 -9.77
N THR A 241 -5.36 -0.15 -8.61
CA THR A 241 -6.20 -0.34 -7.42
C THR A 241 -6.43 0.95 -6.64
N ALA A 242 -5.66 2.01 -6.90
CA ALA A 242 -5.59 3.21 -6.06
C ALA A 242 -5.23 2.90 -4.60
N ASN A 243 -4.37 1.90 -4.37
CA ASN A 243 -3.90 1.57 -3.03
C ASN A 243 -2.93 2.66 -2.54
N PHE A 244 -3.39 3.44 -1.56
CA PHE A 244 -2.62 4.57 -1.04
C PHE A 244 -1.78 4.23 0.19
N ASP A 245 -1.97 3.07 0.83
CA ASP A 245 -1.32 2.69 2.09
C ASP A 245 0.03 1.96 1.89
N ARG A 246 0.82 2.45 0.94
CA ARG A 246 2.18 1.99 0.60
C ARG A 246 3.07 3.20 0.28
N ILE A 247 3.69 3.26 -0.91
CA ILE A 247 4.59 4.36 -1.28
C ILE A 247 3.85 5.72 -1.30
N VAL A 248 2.58 5.71 -1.70
CA VAL A 248 1.76 6.94 -1.78
C VAL A 248 1.61 7.61 -0.42
N SER A 249 1.38 6.87 0.66
CA SER A 249 1.30 7.44 2.01
C SER A 249 2.67 7.96 2.48
N HIS A 250 3.78 7.33 2.09
CA HIS A 250 5.11 7.88 2.33
C HIS A 250 5.30 9.21 1.58
N MET A 251 4.94 9.29 0.30
CA MET A 251 5.05 10.53 -0.48
C MET A 251 4.18 11.66 0.08
N PHE A 252 2.98 11.34 0.53
CA PHE A 252 2.13 12.31 1.21
C PHE A 252 2.75 12.78 2.53
N SER A 253 3.42 11.88 3.25
CA SER A 253 4.03 12.18 4.55
C SER A 253 5.29 13.04 4.46
N LEU A 254 5.88 13.20 3.27
CA LEU A 254 7.07 14.05 3.06
C LEU A 254 6.87 15.50 3.51
N GLN A 255 5.63 15.98 3.52
CA GLN A 255 5.32 17.34 3.99
C GLN A 255 5.52 17.53 5.51
N TRP A 256 5.62 16.43 6.28
CA TRP A 256 5.89 16.47 7.73
C TRP A 256 7.20 15.77 8.12
N ASP A 257 7.64 14.75 7.37
CA ASP A 257 8.89 14.03 7.64
C ASP A 257 9.69 13.79 6.35
N ALA A 258 10.79 14.54 6.21
CA ALA A 258 11.70 14.44 5.07
C ALA A 258 12.38 13.06 4.96
N ARG A 259 12.44 12.28 6.05
CA ARG A 259 13.08 10.96 6.07
C ARG A 259 12.09 9.81 5.89
N VAL A 260 10.80 10.08 5.66
CA VAL A 260 9.79 9.02 5.54
C VAL A 260 10.08 8.08 4.36
N MET A 261 10.73 8.58 3.31
CA MET A 261 11.14 7.77 2.14
C MET A 261 12.34 6.84 2.43
N GLU A 262 13.05 7.04 3.54
CA GLU A 262 14.19 6.21 3.97
C GLU A 262 13.76 5.04 4.87
N ARG A 263 12.46 4.96 5.19
CA ARG A 263 11.88 3.90 6.02
C ARG A 263 11.48 2.69 5.17
N THR A 264 11.19 1.58 5.84
CA THR A 264 10.55 0.43 5.19
C THR A 264 9.16 0.80 4.72
N THR A 265 8.80 0.34 3.53
CA THR A 265 7.53 0.59 2.87
C THR A 265 6.42 -0.15 3.60
N ASN A 266 5.36 0.58 3.96
CA ASN A 266 4.18 -0.03 4.56
C ASN A 266 3.64 -1.16 3.69
N ASN A 267 3.14 -2.22 4.33
CA ASN A 267 2.40 -3.30 3.70
C ASN A 267 3.16 -4.05 2.59
N LEU A 268 4.49 -3.88 2.52
CA LEU A 268 5.36 -4.56 1.57
C LEU A 268 6.43 -5.31 2.35
N LEU A 269 6.52 -6.62 2.09
CA LEU A 269 7.50 -7.49 2.72
C LEU A 269 8.36 -8.18 1.66
N LYS A 270 9.50 -8.72 2.08
CA LYS A 270 10.43 -9.45 1.22
C LYS A 270 10.77 -10.81 1.82
N THR A 271 10.67 -11.85 1.02
CA THR A 271 11.07 -13.22 1.40
C THR A 271 12.60 -13.35 1.42
N ILE A 272 13.10 -14.44 2.01
CA ILE A 272 14.53 -14.79 1.97
C ILE A 272 15.05 -15.01 0.54
N SER A 273 14.19 -15.45 -0.40
CA SER A 273 14.51 -15.63 -1.82
C SER A 273 14.57 -14.30 -2.59
N GLY A 274 14.05 -13.22 -1.99
CA GLY A 274 14.07 -11.88 -2.57
C GLY A 274 12.78 -11.48 -3.27
N ASP A 275 11.70 -12.24 -3.09
CA ASP A 275 10.39 -11.94 -3.65
C ASP A 275 9.67 -10.90 -2.80
N LEU A 276 9.06 -9.91 -3.47
CA LEU A 276 8.22 -8.91 -2.83
C LEU A 276 6.82 -9.46 -2.62
N LEU A 277 6.29 -9.28 -1.41
CA LEU A 277 4.95 -9.70 -1.01
C LEU A 277 4.05 -8.49 -0.85
N PHE A 278 3.01 -8.43 -1.67
CA PHE A 278 2.03 -7.34 -1.66
C PHE A 278 0.92 -7.71 -0.67
N ILE A 279 1.16 -7.46 0.61
CA ILE A 279 0.20 -7.76 1.70
C ILE A 279 -0.66 -6.53 2.00
N ASP A 280 -1.80 -6.68 2.66
CA ASP A 280 -2.61 -5.54 3.13
C ASP A 280 -3.08 -4.63 2.01
N ASN A 281 -3.97 -5.17 1.18
CA ASN A 281 -4.51 -4.46 0.03
C ASN A 281 -5.91 -3.90 0.30
N GLU A 282 -6.29 -3.80 1.58
CA GLU A 282 -7.56 -3.23 2.06
C GLU A 282 -7.77 -1.76 1.64
N ALA A 283 -6.69 -1.00 1.45
CA ALA A 283 -6.73 0.38 0.99
C ALA A 283 -6.93 0.52 -0.54
N GLY A 284 -6.96 -0.60 -1.28
CA GLY A 284 -7.24 -0.63 -2.71
C GLY A 284 -8.74 -0.69 -3.03
N PHE A 285 -9.06 -0.53 -4.32
CA PHE A 285 -10.41 -0.59 -4.89
C PHE A 285 -11.42 0.24 -4.11
N VAL A 286 -12.48 -0.35 -3.56
CA VAL A 286 -13.64 0.35 -2.99
C VAL A 286 -13.23 1.52 -2.11
N HIS A 287 -12.33 1.26 -1.17
CA HIS A 287 -11.79 2.29 -0.29
C HIS A 287 -10.92 3.31 -1.05
N GLY A 288 -9.92 2.84 -1.81
CA GLY A 288 -9.01 3.70 -2.58
C GLY A 288 -9.70 4.59 -3.62
N TYR A 289 -10.73 4.07 -4.29
CA TYR A 289 -11.55 4.75 -5.29
C TYR A 289 -12.43 5.82 -4.66
N ARG A 290 -12.95 5.58 -3.44
CA ARG A 290 -13.71 6.58 -2.68
C ARG A 290 -12.87 7.82 -2.34
N VAL A 291 -11.59 7.63 -2.02
CA VAL A 291 -10.67 8.73 -1.69
C VAL A 291 -9.74 9.12 -2.84
N LEU A 292 -10.03 8.65 -4.07
CA LEU A 292 -9.10 8.73 -5.20
C LEU A 292 -8.57 10.14 -5.44
N ASN A 293 -9.44 11.15 -5.43
CA ASN A 293 -9.07 12.54 -5.71
C ASN A 293 -7.98 13.08 -4.78
N MET A 294 -7.92 12.59 -3.53
CA MET A 294 -6.91 13.01 -2.55
C MET A 294 -5.52 12.46 -2.90
N TRP A 295 -5.46 11.23 -3.41
CA TRP A 295 -4.22 10.45 -3.56
C TRP A 295 -3.72 10.36 -5.00
N GLU A 296 -4.58 10.63 -5.98
CA GLU A 296 -4.34 10.37 -7.40
C GLU A 296 -3.08 11.07 -7.94
N ARG A 297 -2.77 12.27 -7.43
CA ARG A 297 -1.53 12.98 -7.82
C ARG A 297 -0.27 12.18 -7.52
N TYR A 298 -0.22 11.48 -6.39
CA TYR A 298 0.95 10.70 -5.97
C TYR A 298 1.08 9.42 -6.79
N HIS A 299 -0.04 8.75 -7.07
CA HIS A 299 -0.07 7.62 -7.99
C HIS A 299 0.47 7.98 -9.37
N LYS A 300 0.08 9.15 -9.90
CA LYS A 300 0.57 9.65 -11.20
C LYS A 300 2.05 9.99 -11.19
N VAL A 301 2.54 10.60 -10.12
CA VAL A 301 3.99 10.84 -9.96
C VAL A 301 4.73 9.51 -9.95
N LEU A 302 4.34 8.52 -9.14
CA LEU A 302 4.99 7.22 -9.11
C LEU A 302 4.98 6.52 -10.47
N LEU A 303 3.84 6.50 -11.15
CA LEU A 303 3.73 5.94 -12.49
C LEU A 303 4.71 6.64 -13.46
N SER A 304 4.81 7.97 -13.39
CA SER A 304 5.70 8.75 -14.26
C SER A 304 7.19 8.48 -14.02
N LEU A 305 7.57 7.99 -12.82
CA LEU A 305 8.95 7.62 -12.49
C LEU A 305 9.34 6.22 -13.00
N SER A 306 8.40 5.48 -13.59
CA SER A 306 8.62 4.15 -14.15
C SER A 306 8.45 4.16 -15.66
N CYS A 307 9.51 3.89 -16.42
CA CYS A 307 9.45 3.64 -17.87
C CYS A 307 10.06 2.29 -18.27
N VAL A 308 10.30 1.39 -17.31
CA VAL A 308 10.73 0.01 -17.57
C VAL A 308 9.71 -0.94 -16.95
N PHE A 309 9.14 -1.82 -17.76
CA PHE A 309 8.00 -2.66 -17.40
C PHE A 309 8.29 -4.13 -17.67
N ARG A 310 7.68 -5.01 -16.87
CA ARG A 310 7.60 -6.43 -17.22
C ARG A 310 6.71 -6.59 -18.46
N ARG A 311 7.23 -7.25 -19.49
CA ARG A 311 6.55 -7.47 -20.78
C ARG A 311 5.25 -8.24 -20.59
N GLY A 312 5.26 -9.29 -19.76
CA GLY A 312 4.06 -10.06 -19.44
C GLY A 312 2.92 -9.17 -18.94
N THR A 313 3.21 -8.29 -17.98
CA THR A 313 2.26 -7.33 -17.40
C THR A 313 1.80 -6.30 -18.44
N ALA A 314 2.73 -5.67 -19.15
CA ALA A 314 2.43 -4.66 -20.17
C ALA A 314 1.55 -5.21 -21.31
N ARG A 315 1.78 -6.46 -21.74
CA ARG A 315 0.95 -7.13 -22.74
C ARG A 315 -0.49 -7.30 -22.24
N ARG A 316 -0.67 -7.74 -21.00
CA ARG A 316 -2.00 -7.91 -20.40
C ARG A 316 -2.73 -6.56 -20.27
N ILE A 317 -2.04 -5.50 -19.86
CA ILE A 317 -2.61 -4.15 -19.84
C ILE A 317 -3.10 -3.72 -21.23
N SER A 318 -2.28 -3.93 -22.27
CA SER A 318 -2.64 -3.59 -23.65
C SER A 318 -3.85 -4.39 -24.13
N GLU A 319 -3.92 -5.67 -23.78
CA GLU A 319 -5.08 -6.52 -24.08
C GLU A 319 -6.35 -6.03 -23.39
N LEU A 320 -6.28 -5.75 -22.08
CA LEU A 320 -7.40 -5.26 -21.29
C LEU A 320 -7.95 -3.91 -21.78
N GLU A 321 -7.06 -2.99 -22.18
CA GLU A 321 -7.46 -1.70 -22.75
C GLU A 321 -8.17 -1.90 -24.09
N ARG A 322 -7.58 -2.70 -24.99
CA ARG A 322 -8.13 -2.98 -26.32
C ARG A 322 -9.52 -3.61 -26.26
N THR A 323 -9.75 -4.53 -25.34
CA THR A 323 -11.04 -5.25 -25.20
C THR A 323 -12.02 -4.54 -24.29
N ARG A 324 -11.61 -3.49 -23.57
CA ARG A 324 -12.38 -2.82 -22.51
C ARG A 324 -12.98 -3.81 -21.51
N SER A 325 -12.26 -4.91 -21.21
CA SER A 325 -12.79 -6.06 -20.48
C SER A 325 -12.29 -6.20 -19.05
N SER A 326 -11.57 -5.21 -18.50
CA SER A 326 -10.94 -5.27 -17.18
C SER A 326 -11.92 -5.62 -16.07
N ALA A 327 -13.01 -4.85 -15.96
CA ALA A 327 -14.03 -5.09 -14.95
C ALA A 327 -14.77 -6.42 -15.13
N ARG A 328 -15.06 -6.78 -16.39
CA ARG A 328 -15.74 -8.05 -16.73
C ARG A 328 -14.89 -9.24 -16.33
N LEU A 329 -13.62 -9.29 -16.77
CA LEU A 329 -12.70 -10.39 -16.46
C LEU A 329 -12.41 -10.49 -14.96
N LEU A 330 -12.26 -9.36 -14.26
CA LEU A 330 -12.11 -9.32 -12.82
C LEU A 330 -13.34 -9.93 -12.12
N ASN A 331 -14.55 -9.45 -12.46
CA ASN A 331 -15.78 -9.97 -11.87
C ASN A 331 -16.03 -11.44 -12.20
N GLU A 332 -15.79 -11.88 -13.44
CA GLU A 332 -15.91 -13.28 -13.84
C GLU A 332 -14.98 -14.16 -13.00
N ARG A 333 -13.71 -13.75 -12.85
CA ARG A 333 -12.74 -14.52 -12.08
C ARG A 333 -13.06 -14.53 -10.58
N PHE A 334 -13.43 -13.41 -10.01
CA PHE A 334 -13.85 -13.29 -8.61
C PHE A 334 -15.08 -14.15 -8.31
N ARG A 335 -16.15 -14.01 -9.11
CA ARG A 335 -17.41 -14.76 -8.92
C ARG A 335 -17.25 -16.26 -9.13
N ALA A 336 -16.38 -16.67 -10.05
CA ALA A 336 -16.10 -18.08 -10.30
C ALA A 336 -15.31 -18.75 -9.16
N LYS A 337 -14.52 -17.97 -8.42
CA LYS A 337 -13.57 -18.51 -7.43
C LYS A 337 -13.91 -18.21 -5.97
N GLU A 338 -14.81 -17.28 -5.67
CA GLU A 338 -15.25 -16.96 -4.30
C GLU A 338 -16.72 -17.30 -4.04
N PRO A 339 -17.05 -18.35 -3.28
CA PRO A 339 -18.42 -18.72 -2.92
C PRO A 339 -19.22 -17.60 -2.25
N LEU A 340 -18.56 -16.75 -1.45
CA LEU A 340 -19.20 -15.66 -0.70
C LEU A 340 -19.37 -14.37 -1.52
N TRP A 341 -19.11 -14.38 -2.83
CA TRP A 341 -19.17 -13.18 -3.68
C TRP A 341 -20.52 -12.45 -3.63
N ARG A 342 -21.63 -13.18 -3.43
CA ARG A 342 -22.98 -12.58 -3.36
C ARG A 342 -23.20 -11.80 -2.08
N GLU A 343 -22.61 -12.24 -0.98
CA GLU A 343 -22.79 -11.65 0.34
C GLU A 343 -21.86 -10.46 0.55
N ILE A 344 -20.58 -10.59 0.16
CA ILE A 344 -19.59 -9.50 0.26
C ILE A 344 -19.82 -8.41 -0.82
N GLY A 345 -20.50 -8.75 -1.92
CA GLY A 345 -20.68 -7.86 -3.07
C GLY A 345 -19.59 -8.00 -4.13
N ALA A 346 -19.72 -7.23 -5.21
CA ALA A 346 -18.82 -7.28 -6.37
C ALA A 346 -18.43 -5.87 -6.82
N LEU A 347 -17.52 -5.78 -7.78
CA LEU A 347 -17.14 -4.50 -8.38
C LEU A 347 -18.37 -3.85 -9.04
N THR A 348 -18.75 -2.67 -8.55
CA THR A 348 -19.87 -1.87 -9.07
C THR A 348 -19.55 -1.28 -10.44
N ASP A 349 -20.56 -0.84 -11.19
CA ASP A 349 -20.35 -0.19 -12.49
C ASP A 349 -19.55 1.12 -12.38
N ALA A 350 -19.68 1.84 -11.25
CA ALA A 350 -18.89 3.02 -10.98
C ALA A 350 -17.41 2.68 -10.81
N HIS A 351 -17.09 1.67 -9.99
CA HIS A 351 -15.72 1.18 -9.83
C HIS A 351 -15.17 0.58 -11.13
N ALA A 352 -16.01 -0.09 -11.92
CA ALA A 352 -15.63 -0.63 -13.23
C ALA A 352 -15.17 0.46 -14.20
N ARG A 353 -15.88 1.60 -14.25
CA ARG A 353 -15.47 2.76 -15.06
C ARG A 353 -14.11 3.30 -14.61
N ILE A 354 -13.93 3.49 -13.31
CA ILE A 354 -12.64 3.94 -12.74
C ILE A 354 -11.51 2.98 -13.13
N LEU A 355 -11.69 1.67 -12.95
CA LEU A 355 -10.68 0.69 -13.32
C LEU A 355 -10.32 0.75 -14.82
N ASN A 356 -11.32 0.88 -15.69
CA ASN A 356 -11.09 0.99 -17.13
C ASN A 356 -10.32 2.26 -17.50
N ASP A 357 -10.69 3.40 -16.93
CA ASP A 357 -9.98 4.68 -17.16
C ASP A 357 -8.53 4.60 -16.69
N ARG A 358 -8.28 3.90 -15.58
CA ARG A 358 -6.93 3.69 -15.04
C ARG A 358 -6.10 2.74 -15.90
N ILE A 359 -6.70 1.66 -16.41
CA ILE A 359 -6.06 0.77 -17.39
C ILE A 359 -5.67 1.54 -18.64
N GLU A 360 -6.56 2.41 -19.14
CA GLU A 360 -6.25 3.30 -20.26
C GLU A 360 -5.10 4.25 -19.93
N GLY A 361 -5.10 4.85 -18.74
CA GLY A 361 -4.02 5.70 -18.25
C GLY A 361 -2.66 5.01 -18.23
N VAL A 362 -2.60 3.77 -17.71
CA VAL A 362 -1.38 2.96 -17.71
C VAL A 362 -0.95 2.60 -19.14
N HIS A 363 -1.88 2.13 -19.98
CA HIS A 363 -1.55 1.77 -21.36
C HIS A 363 -1.00 2.96 -22.15
N ARG A 364 -1.60 4.15 -21.97
CA ARG A 364 -1.13 5.41 -22.56
C ARG A 364 0.28 5.76 -22.08
N HIS A 365 0.56 5.64 -20.77
CA HIS A 365 1.88 5.88 -20.21
C HIS A 365 2.95 4.93 -20.79
N ILE A 366 2.64 3.64 -20.90
CA ILE A 366 3.56 2.65 -21.52
C ILE A 366 3.88 3.04 -22.97
N LYS A 367 2.88 3.47 -23.76
CA LYS A 367 3.09 3.95 -25.13
C LYS A 367 3.99 5.19 -25.18
N GLN A 368 3.75 6.16 -24.30
CA GLN A 368 4.56 7.39 -24.21
C GLN A 368 6.02 7.09 -23.89
N CYS A 369 6.29 6.18 -22.95
CA CYS A 369 7.67 5.73 -22.69
C CYS A 369 8.32 5.13 -23.94
N SER A 370 7.58 4.36 -24.75
CA SER A 370 8.06 3.82 -26.03
C SER A 370 8.45 4.94 -27.00
N GLU A 371 7.57 5.93 -27.19
CA GLU A 371 7.78 7.03 -28.13
C GLU A 371 8.99 7.91 -27.75
N LEU A 372 9.13 8.23 -26.45
CA LEU A 372 10.27 8.98 -25.92
C LEU A 372 11.62 8.29 -26.22
N THR A 373 11.63 6.95 -26.19
CA THR A 373 12.84 6.18 -26.52
C THR A 373 13.16 6.16 -28.01
N HIS A 374 12.14 6.26 -28.88
CA HIS A 374 12.33 6.40 -30.32
C HIS A 374 12.91 7.77 -30.70
N LEU A 375 12.41 8.86 -30.11
CA LEU A 375 12.91 10.22 -30.37
C LEU A 375 14.39 10.39 -29.96
N ARG A 376 14.78 9.84 -28.81
CA ARG A 376 16.19 9.84 -28.36
C ARG A 376 17.11 9.05 -29.27
N ARG A 377 16.61 8.02 -29.97
CA ARG A 377 17.39 7.22 -30.93
C ARG A 377 17.70 7.97 -32.22
N ASN A 378 16.83 8.89 -32.65
CA ASN A 378 16.94 9.57 -33.94
C ASN A 378 17.70 10.91 -33.88
N GLY A 379 18.41 11.20 -32.78
CA GLY A 379 19.24 12.40 -32.67
C GLY A 379 18.47 13.73 -32.62
N ALA A 380 17.15 13.69 -32.46
CA ALA A 380 16.34 14.90 -32.28
C ALA A 380 16.65 15.53 -30.92
N ARG A 381 17.52 16.55 -30.92
CA ARG A 381 17.60 17.55 -29.85
C ARG A 381 16.47 18.54 -30.07
N GLU A 382 15.29 18.23 -29.58
CA GLU A 382 14.26 19.25 -29.44
C GLU A 382 13.71 19.26 -28.02
N HIS A 383 13.58 20.49 -27.52
CA HIS A 383 12.82 20.92 -26.36
C HIS A 383 11.36 20.51 -26.55
N ALA A 384 11.10 19.24 -26.33
CA ALA A 384 9.77 18.72 -26.43
C ALA A 384 9.11 18.94 -25.06
N ASP A 385 8.48 20.11 -24.91
CA ASP A 385 7.51 20.46 -23.87
C ASP A 385 6.24 19.60 -24.05
N TRP A 386 6.42 18.28 -24.10
CA TRP A 386 5.34 17.33 -23.93
C TRP A 386 4.99 17.37 -22.46
N GLY A 387 3.72 17.59 -22.15
CA GLY A 387 3.16 17.38 -20.81
C GLY A 387 3.25 15.92 -20.34
N LEU A 388 4.43 15.27 -20.44
CA LEU A 388 5.00 14.54 -19.30
C LEU A 388 4.55 15.32 -18.10
N TRP A 389 3.76 14.69 -17.23
CA TRP A 389 3.44 15.19 -15.91
C TRP A 389 4.65 16.00 -15.45
N LYS A 390 4.60 17.33 -15.61
CA LYS A 390 5.71 18.15 -15.13
C LYS A 390 5.77 17.68 -13.69
N PRO A 391 6.95 17.26 -13.17
CA PRO A 391 7.06 17.11 -11.73
C PRO A 391 6.46 18.41 -11.25
N VAL A 392 5.29 18.32 -10.61
CA VAL A 392 4.79 19.48 -9.90
C VAL A 392 5.96 19.68 -8.98
N GLU A 393 6.74 20.73 -9.23
CA GLU A 393 7.70 21.18 -8.26
C GLU A 393 6.86 21.16 -7.00
N MET A 394 7.20 20.26 -6.09
CA MET A 394 6.76 20.43 -4.72
C MET A 394 7.49 21.71 -4.34
N GLU A 395 6.93 22.86 -4.73
CA GLU A 395 7.01 24.09 -3.99
C GLU A 395 6.42 23.70 -2.63
N ILE A 396 7.26 23.08 -1.83
CA ILE A 396 7.24 23.24 -0.40
C ILE A 396 7.48 24.75 -0.26
N LYS A 397 6.40 25.52 -0.38
CA LYS A 397 6.43 26.93 -0.04
C LYS A 397 6.73 26.96 1.45
N TYR A 398 8.01 27.02 1.78
CA TYR A 398 8.45 27.66 3.01
C TYR A 398 7.99 29.10 2.87
N ALA A 399 6.77 29.38 3.32
CA ALA A 399 6.24 30.72 3.36
C ALA A 399 7.08 31.54 4.35
N VAL A 400 8.13 32.15 3.82
CA VAL A 400 8.81 33.29 4.42
C VAL A 400 8.41 34.48 3.54
N HIS A 401 7.30 35.13 3.89
CA HIS A 401 6.99 36.44 3.33
C HIS A 401 7.66 37.52 4.19
N PRO A 402 8.32 38.51 3.56
CA PRO A 402 9.00 39.60 4.25
C PRO A 402 8.00 40.61 4.78
N GLU A 403 8.37 41.26 5.88
CA GLU A 403 7.61 42.30 6.56
C GLU A 403 7.27 43.46 5.61
N GLY A 404 5.98 43.78 5.52
CA GLY A 404 5.46 44.98 4.87
C GLY A 404 4.30 45.52 5.69
N GLY A 405 4.50 46.70 6.29
CA GLY A 405 3.53 47.37 7.15
C GLY A 405 2.31 47.88 6.39
N GLY A 406 1.16 47.84 7.08
CA GLY A 406 -0.09 48.45 6.64
C GLY A 406 -1.20 48.18 7.66
N SER A 407 -1.59 49.21 8.40
CA SER A 407 -2.62 49.17 9.45
C SER A 407 -4.03 49.24 8.86
N VAL A 408 -4.94 48.37 9.30
CA VAL A 408 -6.38 48.71 9.51
C VAL A 408 -6.94 47.87 10.67
N SER A 409 -7.74 48.53 11.49
CA SER A 409 -8.34 48.18 12.77
C SER A 409 -9.34 47.01 12.79
N GLY A 410 -9.39 46.30 13.93
CA GLY A 410 -10.68 45.96 14.56
C GLY A 410 -10.97 44.49 14.87
N LYS A 411 -10.36 43.95 15.93
CA LYS A 411 -10.96 43.15 17.03
C LYS A 411 -9.83 42.38 17.73
N ALA A 412 -9.75 42.55 19.05
CA ALA A 412 -8.66 42.06 19.88
C ALA A 412 -8.62 40.52 19.91
N ILE A 413 -7.54 39.96 19.38
CA ILE A 413 -7.07 38.59 19.59
C ILE A 413 -6.01 38.67 20.72
N PRO A 414 -5.89 37.68 21.65
CA PRO A 414 -4.94 37.77 22.75
C PRO A 414 -3.51 37.91 22.22
N THR A 415 -2.79 38.94 22.65
CA THR A 415 -1.39 39.19 22.31
C THR A 415 -0.47 38.13 22.94
N CYS A 416 0.19 37.31 22.13
CA CYS A 416 1.36 36.54 22.57
C CYS A 416 2.56 37.49 22.71
N ARG A 417 3.05 37.64 23.94
CA ARG A 417 4.25 38.44 24.27
C ARG A 417 5.50 37.73 23.73
N ARG A 418 6.42 38.47 23.11
CA ARG A 418 7.76 37.98 22.74
C ARG A 418 8.53 37.59 24.00
N GLN A 419 8.92 36.31 24.11
CA GLN A 419 9.96 35.86 25.02
C GLN A 419 11.01 35.06 24.25
N THR A 420 12.24 35.20 24.70
CA THR A 420 13.48 34.93 23.99
C THR A 420 13.93 33.49 24.21
N THR A 421 13.63 32.58 23.29
CA THR A 421 14.48 31.48 22.80
C THR A 421 13.84 30.81 21.57
N GLN A 422 14.65 30.26 20.65
CA GLN A 422 14.20 29.69 19.36
C GLN A 422 13.28 28.46 19.49
N GLU A 423 13.33 27.72 20.61
CA GLU A 423 12.54 26.50 20.81
C GLU A 423 11.07 26.80 21.19
N GLU A 424 10.81 27.86 21.94
CA GLU A 424 9.46 28.25 22.35
C GLU A 424 8.66 28.93 21.21
N GLU A 425 9.35 29.60 20.28
CA GLU A 425 8.73 30.16 19.07
C GLU A 425 8.16 29.06 18.15
N MET A 426 8.83 27.90 18.08
CA MET A 426 8.39 26.76 17.28
C MET A 426 7.14 26.10 17.88
N GLN A 427 7.09 25.91 19.20
CA GLN A 427 5.92 25.37 19.89
C GLN A 427 4.71 26.31 19.84
N THR A 428 4.93 27.63 19.97
CA THR A 428 3.85 28.63 19.88
C THR A 428 3.26 28.71 18.47
N ARG A 429 4.08 28.58 17.42
CA ARG A 429 3.62 28.52 16.01
C ARG A 429 2.83 27.24 15.69
N ILE A 430 3.19 26.11 16.31
CA ILE A 430 2.46 24.84 16.17
C ILE A 430 1.08 24.93 16.82
N SER A 431 0.99 25.55 18.00
CA SER A 431 -0.28 25.75 18.72
C SER A 431 -1.26 26.66 17.95
N CYS A 432 -0.79 27.78 17.38
CA CYS A 432 -1.65 28.68 16.61
C CYS A 432 -2.19 28.08 15.29
N ARG A 433 -1.44 27.18 14.63
CA ARG A 433 -1.91 26.50 13.40
C ARG A 433 -2.93 25.39 13.67
N ARG A 434 -2.91 24.80 14.86
CA ARG A 434 -3.88 23.79 15.28
C ARG A 434 -5.29 24.38 15.44
N VAL A 435 -5.40 25.58 16.01
CA VAL A 435 -6.68 26.30 16.17
C VAL A 435 -7.30 26.63 14.80
N GLN A 436 -6.50 27.05 13.82
CA GLN A 436 -6.99 27.33 12.46
C GLN A 436 -7.45 26.08 11.69
N PHE A 437 -6.86 24.92 11.97
CA PHE A 437 -7.23 23.65 11.34
C PHE A 437 -8.53 23.06 11.92
N GLU A 438 -8.72 23.15 13.24
CA GLU A 438 -9.96 22.74 13.90
C GLU A 438 -11.17 23.61 13.49
N GLU A 439 -10.98 24.92 13.22
CA GLU A 439 -12.04 25.79 12.68
C GLU A 439 -12.38 25.50 11.20
N PHE A 440 -11.41 25.07 10.38
CA PHE A 440 -11.63 24.72 8.96
C PHE A 440 -12.44 23.42 8.78
N ILE A 441 -12.21 22.42 9.64
CA ILE A 441 -12.98 21.16 9.62
C ILE A 441 -14.45 21.42 10.04
N ASN A 442 -14.65 22.20 11.11
CA ASN A 442 -16.00 22.50 11.60
C ASN A 442 -16.84 23.34 10.62
N THR A 443 -16.22 24.21 9.81
CA THR A 443 -16.95 24.99 8.78
C THR A 443 -17.31 24.17 7.55
N HIS A 444 -16.54 23.14 7.19
CA HIS A 444 -16.87 22.22 6.09
C HIS A 444 -17.98 21.21 6.45
N GLU A 445 -18.06 20.77 7.71
CA GLU A 445 -19.14 19.89 8.17
C GLU A 445 -20.49 20.62 8.26
N GLN A 446 -20.50 21.90 8.66
CA GLN A 446 -21.74 22.70 8.71
C GLN A 446 -22.30 23.04 7.32
N THR A 447 -21.46 23.17 6.29
CA THR A 447 -21.94 23.46 4.92
C THR A 447 -22.52 22.23 4.21
N HIS A 448 -22.15 21.01 4.62
CA HIS A 448 -22.76 19.79 4.08
C HIS A 448 -24.07 19.42 4.77
N HIS A 449 -24.27 19.78 6.03
CA HIS A 449 -25.55 19.54 6.72
C HIS A 449 -26.69 20.45 6.25
N TYR A 450 -26.38 21.61 5.66
CA TYR A 450 -27.40 22.56 5.15
C TYR A 450 -27.89 22.25 3.73
N LYS A 451 -27.31 21.29 2.99
CA LYS A 451 -27.71 20.97 1.61
C LYS A 451 -28.62 19.74 1.46
N ASN A 452 -28.91 19.01 2.54
CA ASN A 452 -29.76 17.80 2.48
C ASN A 452 -31.18 17.98 3.08
N ASN A 453 -31.62 19.20 3.38
CA ASN A 453 -32.96 19.46 3.93
C ASN A 453 -33.92 20.24 3.00
N HIS A 454 -33.65 20.27 1.70
CA HIS A 454 -34.64 20.70 0.70
C HIS A 454 -34.63 19.77 -0.52
N HIS A 455 -35.29 18.62 -0.38
CA HIS A 455 -36.31 18.14 -1.32
C HIS A 455 -37.09 16.97 -0.74
#